data_AF-A0A6B0VPY6-F1
#
_entry.id   AF-A0A6B0VPY6-F1
#
_cell.length_a   1.000
_cell.length_b   1.000
_cell.length_c   1.000
_cell.angle_alpha   90.00
_cell.angle_beta   90.00
_cell.angle_gamma   90.00
#
_symmetry.space_group_name_H-M   'P 1'
#
loop_
_entity.id
_entity.type
_entity.pdbx_description
1 polymer ?
#
loop_
_entity_poly.entity_id
_entity_poly.type
_entity_poly.pdbx_seq_one_letter_code
_entity_poly.pdbx_strand_id
1 'polypeptide(L)'
;MAVADDRHAGCDGCGRTVRLEELTAVTMPDGEQVACCPRCEPHAREAARKCSSLDQRRGSCDGCTGTYLEAELEDVVLNDGTVFTCCPSCAAEAPDQGTKTRTRTGTGTGTGTGTGTGTGTESGTGAATGTGAVSGADGSRPDAETTVTNTDGTDTTSTDDTNLCTQCNECVTPELFQVTTIDDRTERLCPPCKDSAEENGIIREVEIRKTKAREVLGVEKGASDEEIRAAFHQQVKRAHPDQQSGSKSAFQLVTGAYERLQDE
;
A
#
# COMPACT_ATOMS: atom_id res chain seq x y z
N MET A 1 -47.39 -41.24 10.39
CA MET A 1 -47.03 -40.03 9.62
C MET A 1 -45.73 -39.51 10.20
N ALA A 2 -44.63 -39.57 9.45
CA ALA A 2 -43.40 -38.91 9.86
C ALA A 2 -43.50 -37.45 9.39
N VAL A 3 -43.56 -36.51 10.33
CA VAL A 3 -43.25 -35.11 10.03
C VAL A 3 -41.75 -35.08 9.74
N ALA A 4 -41.39 -34.83 8.48
CA ALA A 4 -40.05 -34.41 8.16
C ALA A 4 -39.85 -33.04 8.83
N ASP A 5 -39.00 -33.02 9.86
CA ASP A 5 -38.67 -31.80 10.59
C ASP A 5 -37.73 -30.99 9.68
N ASP A 6 -38.33 -30.26 8.73
CA ASP A 6 -37.67 -29.40 7.75
C ASP A 6 -37.04 -28.21 8.50
N ARG A 7 -35.95 -28.48 9.22
CA ARG A 7 -35.22 -27.51 10.05
C ARG A 7 -34.51 -26.54 9.15
N HIS A 8 -35.02 -25.32 9.13
CA HIS A 8 -34.43 -24.20 8.41
C HIS A 8 -33.79 -23.23 9.39
N ALA A 9 -32.59 -22.74 9.06
CA ALA A 9 -31.85 -21.75 9.84
C ALA A 9 -31.27 -20.67 8.92
N GLY A 10 -30.94 -19.51 9.48
CA GLY A 10 -30.32 -18.41 8.75
C GLY A 10 -28.87 -18.75 8.38
N CYS A 11 -28.47 -18.35 7.17
CA CYS A 11 -27.07 -18.28 6.78
C CYS A 11 -26.49 -16.94 7.21
N ASP A 12 -25.47 -16.92 8.07
CA ASP A 12 -24.89 -15.70 8.64
C ASP A 12 -24.30 -14.77 7.57
N GLY A 13 -23.71 -15.33 6.52
CA GLY A 13 -23.12 -14.56 5.42
C GLY A 13 -24.10 -13.88 4.45
N CYS A 14 -25.40 -14.22 4.45
CA CYS A 14 -26.38 -13.61 3.52
C CYS A 14 -27.81 -13.41 4.06
N GLY A 15 -28.06 -13.75 5.33
CA GLY A 15 -29.37 -13.63 5.99
C GLY A 15 -30.47 -14.55 5.46
N ARG A 16 -30.20 -15.37 4.44
CA ARG A 16 -31.22 -16.25 3.84
C ARG A 16 -31.43 -17.49 4.69
N THR A 17 -32.69 -17.85 4.90
CA THR A 17 -33.05 -19.12 5.53
C THR A 17 -32.79 -20.27 4.53
N VAL A 18 -32.03 -21.27 4.97
CA VAL A 18 -31.70 -22.49 4.22
C VAL A 18 -31.89 -23.70 5.13
N ARG A 19 -31.83 -24.91 4.58
CA ARG A 19 -31.91 -26.14 5.38
C ARG A 19 -30.68 -26.29 6.28
N LEU A 20 -30.88 -26.77 7.51
CA LEU A 20 -29.81 -26.98 8.49
C LEU A 20 -28.72 -27.93 7.96
N GLU A 21 -29.11 -28.90 7.14
CA GLU A 21 -28.23 -29.88 6.49
C GLU A 21 -27.36 -29.28 5.36
N GLU A 22 -27.76 -28.12 4.83
CA GLU A 22 -27.04 -27.37 3.79
C GLU A 22 -26.14 -26.27 4.39
N LEU A 23 -26.13 -26.10 5.72
CA LEU A 23 -25.27 -25.15 6.41
C LEU A 23 -23.94 -25.79 6.79
N THR A 24 -22.85 -25.25 6.25
CA THR A 24 -21.49 -25.55 6.65
C THR A 24 -21.05 -24.59 7.75
N ALA A 25 -20.67 -25.11 8.91
CA ALA A 25 -19.99 -24.32 9.94
C ALA A 25 -18.56 -23.96 9.47
N VAL A 26 -18.20 -22.69 9.58
CA VAL A 26 -16.86 -22.17 9.29
C VAL A 26 -16.33 -21.48 10.55
N THR A 27 -15.15 -21.89 11.01
CA THR A 27 -14.46 -21.23 12.13
C THR A 27 -13.73 -19.99 11.63
N MET A 28 -14.02 -18.85 12.25
CA MET A 28 -13.38 -17.56 12.03
C MET A 28 -12.10 -17.43 12.89
N PRO A 29 -11.17 -16.50 12.59
CA PRO A 29 -9.88 -16.42 13.29
C PRO A 29 -9.96 -15.98 14.76
N ASP A 30 -11.03 -15.27 15.12
CA ASP A 30 -11.43 -14.93 16.50
C ASP A 30 -11.95 -16.14 17.30
N GLY A 31 -12.16 -17.28 16.65
CA GLY A 31 -12.73 -18.50 17.23
C GLY A 31 -14.25 -18.61 17.13
N GLU A 32 -14.94 -17.63 16.54
CA GLU A 32 -16.38 -17.69 16.30
C GLU A 32 -16.71 -18.75 15.22
N GLN A 33 -17.86 -19.43 15.34
CA GLN A 33 -18.34 -20.36 14.31
C GLN A 33 -19.57 -19.79 13.62
N VAL A 34 -19.44 -19.52 12.32
CA VAL A 34 -20.53 -18.99 11.48
C VAL A 34 -21.13 -20.09 10.60
N ALA A 35 -22.45 -20.14 10.51
CA ALA A 35 -23.20 -21.09 9.71
C ALA A 35 -23.44 -20.51 8.30
N CYS A 36 -22.74 -21.06 7.30
CA CYS A 36 -22.77 -20.57 5.92
C CYS A 36 -23.46 -21.57 4.99
N CYS A 37 -24.35 -21.07 4.11
CA CYS A 37 -24.88 -21.88 3.01
C CYS A 37 -23.78 -22.17 1.97
N PRO A 38 -23.97 -23.12 1.02
CA PRO A 38 -22.91 -23.57 0.12
C PRO A 38 -22.39 -22.48 -0.83
N ARG A 39 -23.12 -21.36 -0.98
CA ARG A 39 -22.69 -20.19 -1.75
C ARG A 39 -21.86 -19.20 -0.92
N CYS A 40 -22.04 -19.16 0.39
CA CYS A 40 -21.32 -18.28 1.31
C CYS A 40 -20.08 -18.96 1.94
N GLU A 41 -20.10 -20.30 2.09
CA GLU A 41 -18.98 -21.11 2.58
C GLU A 41 -17.60 -20.76 1.94
N PRO A 42 -17.45 -20.65 0.61
CA PRO A 42 -16.15 -20.29 0.03
C PRO A 42 -15.69 -18.89 0.45
N HIS A 43 -16.60 -17.91 0.47
CA HIS A 43 -16.29 -16.54 0.87
C HIS A 43 -15.95 -16.42 2.36
N ALA A 44 -16.66 -17.15 3.24
CA ALA A 44 -16.35 -17.19 4.67
C ALA A 44 -14.97 -17.81 4.94
N ARG A 45 -14.62 -18.90 4.25
CA ARG A 45 -13.27 -19.51 4.36
C ARG A 45 -12.17 -18.62 3.77
N GLU A 46 -12.45 -17.89 2.70
CA GLU A 46 -11.51 -16.93 2.12
C GLU A 46 -11.31 -15.73 3.05
N ALA A 47 -12.38 -15.21 3.65
CA ALA A 47 -12.32 -14.15 4.66
C ALA A 47 -11.50 -14.59 5.88
N ALA A 48 -11.74 -15.78 6.42
CA ALA A 48 -10.94 -16.33 7.52
C ALA A 48 -9.45 -16.41 7.17
N ARG A 49 -9.09 -16.89 5.97
CA ARG A 49 -7.70 -16.92 5.48
C ARG A 49 -7.09 -15.53 5.32
N LYS A 50 -7.85 -14.56 4.78
CA LYS A 50 -7.41 -13.18 4.59
C LYS A 50 -7.18 -12.49 5.93
N CYS A 51 -8.10 -12.60 6.88
CA CYS A 51 -7.91 -12.12 8.25
C CYS A 51 -6.65 -12.72 8.88
N SER A 52 -6.45 -14.05 8.83
CA SER A 52 -5.20 -14.67 9.33
C SER A 52 -3.92 -14.19 8.62
N SER A 53 -4.01 -13.63 7.40
CA SER A 53 -2.86 -12.98 6.74
C SER A 53 -2.65 -11.53 7.17
N LEU A 54 -3.71 -10.84 7.59
CA LEU A 54 -3.64 -9.52 8.23
C LEU A 54 -3.09 -9.64 9.65
N ASP A 55 -3.49 -10.65 10.42
CA ASP A 55 -2.94 -10.95 11.76
C ASP A 55 -1.42 -11.22 11.76
N GLN A 56 -0.86 -11.59 10.60
CA GLN A 56 0.58 -11.80 10.40
C GLN A 56 1.35 -10.53 9.99
N ARG A 57 0.66 -9.41 9.71
CA ARG A 57 1.32 -8.12 9.45
C ARG A 57 2.06 -7.67 10.70
N ARG A 58 3.19 -6.98 10.50
CA ARG A 58 4.02 -6.47 11.59
C ARG A 58 3.98 -4.95 11.64
N GLY A 59 3.59 -4.41 12.78
CA GLY A 59 3.69 -2.99 13.09
C GLY A 59 4.93 -2.68 13.93
N SER A 60 5.30 -1.41 13.99
CA SER A 60 6.30 -0.89 14.93
C SER A 60 5.62 -0.43 16.22
N CYS A 61 6.16 -0.83 17.38
CA CYS A 61 5.76 -0.26 18.66
C CYS A 61 6.37 1.14 18.82
N ASP A 62 5.56 2.16 19.08
CA ASP A 62 6.05 3.54 19.25
C ASP A 62 6.92 3.73 20.50
N GLY A 63 6.70 2.93 21.54
CA GLY A 63 7.43 3.02 22.82
C GLY A 63 8.85 2.43 22.80
N CYS A 64 9.08 1.34 22.06
CA CYS A 64 10.37 0.63 22.01
C CYS A 64 10.96 0.46 20.62
N THR A 65 10.27 0.92 19.57
CA THR A 65 10.63 0.79 18.15
C THR A 65 10.80 -0.65 17.64
N GLY A 66 10.43 -1.66 18.45
CA GLY A 66 10.45 -3.07 18.06
C GLY A 66 9.34 -3.42 17.07
N THR A 67 9.54 -4.51 16.29
CA THR A 67 8.49 -5.03 15.39
C THR A 67 7.71 -6.15 16.07
N TYR A 68 6.39 -5.99 16.12
CA TYR A 68 5.43 -6.91 16.74
C TYR A 68 4.35 -7.27 15.73
N LEU A 69 3.56 -8.31 15.97
CA LEU A 69 2.37 -8.54 15.16
C LEU A 69 1.37 -7.40 15.39
N GLU A 70 0.66 -6.94 14.36
CA GLU A 70 -0.36 -5.90 14.54
C GLU A 70 -1.45 -6.33 15.51
N ALA A 71 -1.78 -7.63 15.57
CA ALA A 71 -2.70 -8.21 16.55
C ALA A 71 -2.16 -8.24 18.00
N GLU A 72 -0.86 -7.98 18.22
CA GLU A 72 -0.23 -7.86 19.55
C GLU A 72 -0.02 -6.39 19.97
N LEU A 73 -0.28 -5.43 19.07
CA LEU A 73 -0.16 -4.01 19.36
C LEU A 73 -1.49 -3.48 19.91
N GLU A 74 -1.40 -2.64 20.93
CA GLU A 74 -2.54 -2.03 21.63
C GLU A 74 -2.43 -0.50 21.55
N ASP A 75 -3.53 0.14 21.16
CA ASP A 75 -3.61 1.59 21.03
C ASP A 75 -3.84 2.24 22.41
N VAL A 76 -2.78 2.83 22.95
CA VAL A 76 -2.78 3.51 24.25
C VAL A 76 -3.09 4.99 24.05
N VAL A 77 -4.13 5.49 24.71
CA VAL A 77 -4.52 6.91 24.66
C VAL A 77 -3.93 7.64 25.86
N LEU A 78 -3.03 8.58 25.60
CA LEU A 78 -2.45 9.45 26.63
C LEU A 78 -3.44 10.53 27.10
N ASN A 79 -3.15 11.11 28.26
CA ASN A 79 -3.97 12.15 28.90
C ASN A 79 -4.14 13.45 28.09
N ASP A 80 -3.33 13.65 27.05
CA ASP A 80 -3.42 14.77 26.10
C ASP A 80 -4.25 14.44 24.84
N GLY A 81 -4.76 13.21 24.74
CA GLY A 81 -5.51 12.71 23.58
C GLY A 81 -4.63 12.10 22.47
N THR A 82 -3.31 12.01 22.66
CA THR A 82 -2.43 11.36 21.70
C THR A 82 -2.57 9.84 21.78
N VAL A 83 -2.76 9.18 20.63
CA VAL A 83 -2.83 7.71 20.52
C VAL A 83 -1.45 7.19 20.14
N PHE A 84 -0.96 6.19 20.87
CA PHE A 84 0.31 5.50 20.64
C PHE A 84 0.06 4.01 20.46
N THR A 85 0.59 3.42 19.39
CA THR A 85 0.45 1.99 19.11
C THR A 85 1.60 1.24 19.79
N CYS A 86 1.31 0.61 20.93
CA CYS A 86 2.30 0.05 21.85
C CYS A 86 2.26 -1.47 21.89
N CYS A 87 3.42 -2.12 22.08
CA CYS A 87 3.47 -3.54 22.43
C CYS A 87 3.02 -3.76 23.88
N PRO A 88 2.65 -4.99 24.30
CA PRO A 88 2.01 -5.23 25.60
C PRO A 88 2.88 -4.81 26.79
N SER A 89 4.21 -4.86 26.64
CA SER A 89 5.16 -4.36 27.65
C SER A 89 5.16 -2.83 27.76
N CYS A 90 5.07 -2.12 26.64
CA CYS A 90 5.02 -0.65 26.64
C CYS A 90 3.64 -0.14 27.09
N ALA A 91 2.56 -0.85 26.75
CA ALA A 91 1.22 -0.56 27.25
C ALA A 91 1.13 -0.78 28.77
N ALA A 92 1.72 -1.86 29.32
CA ALA A 92 1.72 -2.12 30.75
C ALA A 92 2.55 -1.12 31.59
N GLU A 93 3.54 -0.46 30.99
CA GLU A 93 4.32 0.62 31.61
C GLU A 93 3.75 2.03 31.32
N ALA A 94 2.72 2.13 30.47
CA ALA A 94 2.03 3.39 30.24
C ALA A 94 1.26 3.82 31.51
N PRO A 95 1.24 5.12 31.85
CA PRO A 95 0.62 5.61 33.07
C PRO A 95 -0.91 5.69 32.94
N ASP A 96 -1.56 4.54 32.98
CA ASP A 96 -3.00 4.43 32.74
C ASP A 96 -3.83 4.85 33.97
N GLN A 97 -4.91 5.60 33.71
CA GLN A 97 -5.80 6.12 34.75
C GLN A 97 -6.80 5.05 35.21
N GLY A 98 -6.35 4.11 36.05
CA GLY A 98 -7.24 3.06 36.55
C GLY A 98 -6.68 2.20 37.66
N THR A 99 -6.88 2.61 38.91
CA THR A 99 -6.50 1.87 40.12
C THR A 99 -6.94 0.40 40.11
N LYS A 100 -5.98 -0.51 39.87
CA LYS A 100 -5.94 -1.83 40.51
C LYS A 100 -4.61 -2.03 41.19
N THR A 101 -4.53 -1.57 42.44
CA THR A 101 -3.46 -1.86 43.39
C THR A 101 -3.23 -3.36 43.50
N ARG A 102 -2.26 -3.89 42.75
CA ARG A 102 -1.64 -5.17 43.07
C ARG A 102 -0.71 -4.92 44.26
N THR A 103 -1.20 -5.22 45.45
CA THR A 103 -0.43 -5.18 46.69
C THR A 103 0.76 -6.12 46.59
N ARG A 104 1.93 -5.59 46.16
CA ARG A 104 3.19 -6.32 46.24
C ARG A 104 3.63 -6.31 47.69
N THR A 105 3.29 -7.38 48.43
CA THR A 105 3.79 -7.64 49.77
C THR A 105 5.28 -7.92 49.74
N GLY A 106 6.08 -6.85 49.61
CA GLY A 106 7.52 -6.89 49.75
C GLY A 106 7.90 -6.76 51.22
N THR A 107 8.05 -7.89 51.91
CA THR A 107 8.59 -7.92 53.28
C THR A 107 10.06 -7.50 53.23
N GLY A 108 10.34 -6.23 53.52
CA GLY A 108 11.69 -5.71 53.50
C GLY A 108 12.46 -6.04 54.78
N THR A 109 13.60 -6.71 54.63
CA THR A 109 14.66 -6.72 55.65
C THR A 109 16.02 -6.70 54.95
N GLY A 110 16.72 -5.56 55.03
CA GLY A 110 17.96 -5.37 54.25
C GLY A 110 18.58 -3.99 54.45
N THR A 111 18.97 -3.65 55.68
CA THR A 111 19.84 -2.49 55.94
C THR A 111 21.25 -2.76 55.39
N GLY A 112 21.60 -2.10 54.28
CA GLY A 112 22.91 -2.20 53.65
C GLY A 112 23.36 -0.87 53.05
N THR A 113 24.01 -0.03 53.86
CA THR A 113 24.81 1.10 53.34
C THR A 113 26.11 0.56 52.74
N GLY A 114 26.22 0.53 51.42
CA GLY A 114 27.42 0.06 50.72
C GLY A 114 27.71 0.89 49.48
N THR A 115 28.67 1.80 49.58
CA THR A 115 29.31 2.47 48.44
C THR A 115 30.49 1.60 47.99
N GLY A 116 30.44 1.00 46.80
CA GLY A 116 31.50 0.12 46.32
C GLY A 116 31.38 -0.27 44.85
N THR A 117 32.50 -0.17 44.13
CA THR A 117 32.66 -0.40 42.68
C THR A 117 33.43 -1.69 42.36
N GLY A 118 33.05 -2.38 41.28
CA GLY A 118 33.85 -3.39 40.55
C GLY A 118 33.02 -3.93 39.36
N THR A 119 33.48 -4.20 38.12
CA THR A 119 34.74 -4.65 37.47
C THR A 119 34.96 -6.18 37.42
N GLY A 120 34.88 -6.74 36.20
CA GLY A 120 35.12 -8.17 35.85
C GLY A 120 33.82 -8.98 35.66
N THR A 121 33.72 -10.01 34.79
CA THR A 121 34.75 -10.59 33.90
C THR A 121 34.10 -11.33 32.69
N GLU A 122 34.79 -11.26 31.55
CA GLU A 122 34.62 -11.81 30.19
C GLU A 122 33.91 -13.17 29.87
N SER A 123 33.40 -13.25 28.63
CA SER A 123 33.49 -14.44 27.72
C SER A 123 33.23 -14.04 26.25
N GLY A 124 34.17 -14.31 25.34
CA GLY A 124 34.05 -14.09 23.88
C GLY A 124 33.37 -15.26 23.15
N THR A 125 32.88 -15.14 21.92
CA THR A 125 33.66 -15.09 20.64
C THR A 125 32.66 -14.94 19.48
N GLY A 126 32.92 -14.30 18.33
CA GLY A 126 34.13 -13.68 17.79
C GLY A 126 33.79 -12.72 16.62
N ALA A 127 34.66 -12.58 15.60
CA ALA A 127 34.51 -11.59 14.52
C ALA A 127 34.74 -12.14 13.10
N ALA A 128 34.12 -11.48 12.10
CA ALA A 128 34.69 -11.33 10.76
C ALA A 128 34.11 -10.08 10.04
N THR A 129 34.96 -9.09 9.77
CA THR A 129 34.65 -7.96 8.88
C THR A 129 34.95 -8.37 7.43
N GLY A 130 34.15 -7.93 6.46
CA GLY A 130 34.33 -8.27 5.04
C GLY A 130 34.00 -7.13 4.09
N THR A 131 34.82 -6.07 4.07
CA THR A 131 34.74 -5.03 3.04
C THR A 131 35.35 -5.54 1.74
N GLY A 132 34.60 -5.54 0.64
CA GLY A 132 35.05 -6.04 -0.66
C GLY A 132 34.69 -5.10 -1.81
N ALA A 133 35.54 -4.12 -2.08
CA ALA A 133 35.52 -3.36 -3.33
C ALA A 133 36.52 -3.97 -4.32
N VAL A 134 36.12 -4.16 -5.58
CA VAL A 134 37.03 -4.43 -6.70
C VAL A 134 36.60 -3.64 -7.93
N SER A 135 37.57 -3.06 -8.63
CA SER A 135 37.39 -2.22 -9.82
C SER A 135 38.21 -2.76 -10.99
N GLY A 136 37.68 -2.67 -12.20
CA GLY A 136 38.40 -2.85 -13.47
C GLY A 136 38.63 -4.30 -13.91
N ALA A 137 38.86 -4.58 -15.19
CA ALA A 137 38.82 -3.71 -16.37
C ALA A 137 38.73 -4.55 -17.68
N ASP A 138 38.31 -3.90 -18.77
CA ASP A 138 38.69 -4.07 -20.20
C ASP A 138 38.83 -5.45 -20.89
N GLY A 139 38.57 -5.48 -22.22
CA GLY A 139 39.18 -6.49 -23.12
C GLY A 139 38.30 -7.37 -24.03
N SER A 140 37.80 -6.80 -25.13
CA SER A 140 37.76 -7.36 -26.50
C SER A 140 37.00 -8.65 -26.93
N ARG A 141 36.27 -8.44 -28.04
CA ARG A 141 35.71 -9.30 -29.14
C ARG A 141 36.55 -10.53 -29.61
N PRO A 142 35.95 -11.55 -30.29
CA PRO A 142 35.44 -11.42 -31.68
C PRO A 142 34.14 -12.16 -32.12
N ASP A 143 33.47 -11.51 -33.08
CA ASP A 143 32.76 -11.97 -34.32
C ASP A 143 31.94 -13.27 -34.41
N ALA A 144 30.66 -13.12 -34.80
CA ALA A 144 30.01 -13.86 -35.92
C ALA A 144 28.63 -13.25 -36.31
N GLU A 145 28.65 -12.40 -37.35
CA GLU A 145 27.75 -12.41 -38.53
C GLU A 145 26.24 -12.74 -38.42
N THR A 146 25.38 -11.77 -38.78
CA THR A 146 24.25 -11.95 -39.74
C THR A 146 23.77 -10.59 -40.28
N THR A 147 24.07 -10.36 -41.56
CA THR A 147 23.34 -9.58 -42.58
C THR A 147 22.68 -8.24 -42.20
N VAL A 148 23.37 -7.16 -42.56
CA VAL A 148 22.80 -5.81 -42.72
C VAL A 148 21.99 -5.73 -44.02
N THR A 149 20.75 -5.24 -43.94
CA THR A 149 20.06 -4.63 -45.09
C THR A 149 19.80 -3.16 -44.78
N ASN A 150 20.74 -2.31 -45.18
CA ASN A 150 20.57 -0.86 -45.12
C ASN A 150 19.51 -0.43 -46.14
N THR A 151 18.43 0.17 -45.67
CA THR A 151 17.54 0.97 -46.52
C THR A 151 17.63 2.43 -46.09
N ASP A 152 18.10 3.21 -47.04
CA ASP A 152 18.41 4.64 -47.07
C ASP A 152 17.51 5.59 -46.24
N GLY A 153 18.15 6.37 -45.37
CA GLY A 153 18.01 7.82 -45.29
C GLY A 153 16.64 8.49 -45.09
N THR A 154 16.34 8.86 -43.84
CA THR A 154 15.81 10.21 -43.54
C THR A 154 16.32 10.70 -42.19
N ASP A 155 17.12 11.78 -42.23
CA ASP A 155 17.56 12.52 -41.05
C ASP A 155 16.35 13.17 -40.35
N THR A 156 15.98 12.66 -39.18
CA THR A 156 15.00 13.31 -38.30
C THR A 156 15.39 13.07 -36.84
N THR A 157 16.02 14.07 -36.24
CA THR A 157 16.16 14.35 -34.79
C THR A 157 15.87 13.20 -33.82
N SER A 158 16.93 12.57 -33.30
CA SER A 158 16.85 11.61 -32.19
C SER A 158 16.27 12.21 -30.91
N THR A 159 15.01 11.89 -30.59
CA THR A 159 14.39 12.07 -29.25
C THR A 159 13.32 11.00 -28.92
N ASP A 160 13.29 9.87 -29.64
CA ASP A 160 12.17 8.91 -29.64
C ASP A 160 12.34 7.63 -28.77
N ASP A 161 13.31 7.58 -27.85
CA ASP A 161 13.58 6.40 -27.00
C ASP A 161 12.58 6.19 -25.83
N THR A 162 11.55 7.03 -25.68
CA THR A 162 10.85 7.19 -24.38
C THR A 162 9.37 6.75 -24.32
N ASN A 163 8.89 5.95 -25.28
CA ASN A 163 7.52 5.39 -25.28
C ASN A 163 7.48 3.84 -25.23
N LEU A 164 8.37 3.24 -24.44
CA LEU A 164 8.32 1.82 -24.07
C LEU A 164 7.34 1.57 -22.92
N CYS A 165 6.41 0.63 -23.11
CA CYS A 165 5.55 0.14 -22.03
C CYS A 165 6.36 -0.64 -21.00
N THR A 166 6.27 -0.28 -19.72
CA THR A 166 7.02 -0.94 -18.63
C THR A 166 6.65 -2.41 -18.40
N GLN A 167 5.50 -2.89 -18.91
CA GLN A 167 5.03 -4.27 -18.73
C GLN A 167 5.30 -5.17 -19.94
N CYS A 168 4.93 -4.75 -21.17
CA CYS A 168 5.20 -5.54 -22.38
C CYS A 168 6.52 -5.20 -23.09
N ASN A 169 7.22 -4.14 -22.66
CA ASN A 169 8.44 -3.61 -23.28
C ASN A 169 8.30 -3.30 -24.79
N GLU A 170 7.08 -3.03 -25.23
CA GLU A 170 6.75 -2.71 -26.62
C GLU A 170 6.72 -1.18 -26.83
N CYS A 171 7.29 -0.72 -27.94
CA CYS A 171 7.22 0.68 -28.37
C CYS A 171 5.79 1.01 -28.81
N VAL A 172 5.18 2.04 -28.22
CA VAL A 172 3.84 2.48 -28.61
C VAL A 172 3.83 3.91 -29.15
N THR A 173 3.06 4.13 -30.21
CA THR A 173 2.87 5.45 -30.82
C THR A 173 1.99 6.43 -30.02
N PRO A 174 0.95 6.03 -29.25
CA PRO A 174 0.27 6.95 -28.34
C PRO A 174 1.03 7.18 -27.03
N GLU A 175 0.80 8.34 -26.40
CA GLU A 175 1.25 8.63 -25.03
C GLU A 175 0.86 7.48 -24.06
N LEU A 176 1.87 6.93 -23.37
CA LEU A 176 1.69 5.95 -22.30
C LEU A 176 0.83 6.53 -21.16
N PHE A 177 0.01 5.68 -20.55
CA PHE A 177 -0.66 6.00 -19.29
C PHE A 177 0.34 5.87 -18.15
N GLN A 178 0.45 6.90 -17.32
CA GLN A 178 1.18 6.82 -16.07
C GLN A 178 0.18 6.38 -14.99
N VAL A 179 0.45 5.26 -14.33
CA VAL A 179 -0.47 4.66 -13.35
C VAL A 179 0.27 4.38 -12.06
N THR A 180 -0.40 4.57 -10.93
CA THR A 180 0.10 4.14 -9.62
C THR A 180 -0.57 2.83 -9.28
N THR A 181 0.21 1.77 -9.11
CA THR A 181 -0.30 0.46 -8.70
C THR A 181 -0.62 0.44 -7.20
N ILE A 182 -1.28 -0.63 -6.74
CA ILE A 182 -1.56 -0.88 -5.32
C ILE A 182 -0.28 -0.95 -4.46
N ASP A 183 0.87 -1.26 -5.06
CA ASP A 183 2.18 -1.36 -4.40
C ASP A 183 2.93 -0.02 -4.33
N ASP A 184 2.25 1.11 -4.52
CA ASP A 184 2.82 2.48 -4.55
C ASP A 184 3.86 2.70 -5.67
N ARG A 185 3.85 1.87 -6.72
CA ARG A 185 4.79 1.98 -7.85
C ARG A 185 4.15 2.71 -9.02
N THR A 186 4.83 3.73 -9.51
CA THR A 186 4.46 4.44 -10.74
C THR A 186 4.99 3.68 -11.96
N GLU A 187 4.07 3.24 -12.82
CA GLU A 187 4.35 2.49 -14.05
C GLU A 187 3.83 3.21 -15.29
N ARG A 188 4.46 2.98 -16.44
CA ARG A 188 4.05 3.57 -17.72
C ARG A 188 3.52 2.47 -18.64
N LEU A 189 2.20 2.44 -18.81
CA LEU A 189 1.48 1.36 -19.49
C LEU A 189 0.91 1.80 -20.84
N CYS A 190 1.01 0.93 -21.85
CA CYS A 190 0.24 1.07 -23.08
C CYS A 190 -1.25 0.79 -22.81
N PRO A 191 -2.17 1.20 -23.70
CA PRO A 191 -3.61 0.96 -23.52
C PRO A 191 -3.99 -0.48 -23.12
N PRO A 192 -3.56 -1.55 -23.81
CA PRO A 192 -3.97 -2.91 -23.42
C PRO A 192 -3.41 -3.35 -22.06
N CYS A 193 -2.18 -2.95 -21.70
CA CYS A 193 -1.64 -3.25 -20.36
C CYS A 193 -2.35 -2.44 -19.26
N LYS A 194 -2.74 -1.19 -19.55
CA LYS A 194 -3.51 -0.33 -18.64
C LYS A 194 -4.90 -0.91 -18.40
N ASP A 195 -5.62 -1.26 -19.46
CA ASP A 195 -6.96 -1.85 -19.37
C ASP A 195 -6.92 -3.20 -18.62
N SER A 196 -5.89 -4.01 -18.88
CA SER A 196 -5.63 -5.27 -18.15
C SER A 196 -5.34 -5.03 -16.66
N ALA A 197 -4.55 -4.01 -16.31
CA ALA A 197 -4.23 -3.70 -14.93
C ALA A 197 -5.41 -3.07 -14.16
N GLU A 198 -6.33 -2.39 -14.85
CA GLU A 198 -7.63 -1.95 -14.28
C GLU A 198 -8.55 -3.15 -14.03
N GLU A 199 -8.70 -4.07 -15.00
CA GLU A 199 -9.55 -5.26 -14.85
C GLU A 199 -9.07 -6.18 -13.70
N ASN A 200 -7.76 -6.30 -13.52
CA ASN A 200 -7.17 -7.07 -12.41
C ASN A 200 -7.16 -6.31 -11.05
N GLY A 201 -7.64 -5.05 -11.00
CA GLY A 201 -7.66 -4.25 -9.76
C GLY A 201 -6.27 -3.87 -9.23
N ILE A 202 -5.26 -3.86 -10.09
CA ILE A 202 -3.85 -3.57 -9.75
C ILE A 202 -3.60 -2.06 -9.71
N ILE A 203 -4.41 -1.27 -10.43
CA ILE A 203 -4.31 0.19 -10.48
C ILE A 203 -5.07 0.83 -9.31
N ARG A 204 -4.36 1.69 -8.57
CA ARG A 204 -4.94 2.57 -7.55
C ARG A 204 -5.33 3.93 -8.13
N GLU A 205 -4.51 4.47 -9.04
CA GLU A 205 -4.74 5.77 -9.67
C GLU A 205 -4.17 5.80 -11.09
N VAL A 206 -4.84 6.53 -11.99
CA VAL A 206 -4.41 6.77 -13.38
C VAL A 206 -4.21 8.26 -13.56
N GLU A 207 -2.99 8.68 -13.84
CA GLU A 207 -2.73 10.07 -14.18
C GLU A 207 -3.33 10.43 -15.54
N ILE A 208 -3.76 11.69 -15.65
CA ILE A 208 -4.29 12.24 -16.90
C ILE A 208 -3.14 12.32 -17.92
N ARG A 209 -3.38 11.90 -19.16
CA ARG A 209 -2.41 12.06 -20.27
C ARG A 209 -2.07 13.54 -20.51
N LYS A 210 -0.84 13.87 -20.89
CA LYS A 210 -0.41 15.25 -21.24
C LYS A 210 -1.34 15.89 -22.27
N THR A 211 -1.70 15.18 -23.33
CA THR A 211 -2.66 15.68 -24.33
C THR A 211 -4.04 15.98 -23.70
N LYS A 212 -4.51 15.12 -22.79
CA LYS A 212 -5.81 15.31 -22.11
C LYS A 212 -5.79 16.44 -21.07
N ALA A 213 -4.66 16.63 -20.38
CA ALA A 213 -4.45 17.73 -19.46
C ALA A 213 -4.53 19.09 -20.18
N ARG A 214 -3.94 19.19 -21.37
CA ARG A 214 -4.05 20.38 -22.22
C ARG A 214 -5.49 20.67 -22.65
N GLU A 215 -6.28 19.64 -23.02
CA GLU A 215 -7.72 19.79 -23.28
C GLU A 215 -8.51 20.32 -22.06
N VAL A 216 -8.16 19.86 -20.85
CA VAL A 216 -8.84 20.25 -19.60
C VAL A 216 -8.60 21.72 -19.25
N LEU A 217 -7.36 22.19 -19.41
CA LEU A 217 -7.02 23.60 -19.20
C LEU A 217 -7.41 24.49 -20.39
N GLY A 218 -7.67 23.90 -21.57
CA GLY A 218 -7.98 24.63 -22.80
C GLY A 218 -6.76 25.32 -23.43
N VAL A 219 -5.58 24.74 -23.27
CA VAL A 219 -4.30 25.30 -23.75
C VAL A 219 -3.77 24.54 -24.98
N GLU A 220 -3.01 25.22 -25.82
CA GLU A 220 -2.40 24.60 -27.01
C GLU A 220 -1.18 23.73 -26.66
N LYS A 221 -0.73 22.91 -27.62
CA LYS A 221 0.39 21.97 -27.41
C LYS A 221 1.73 22.64 -27.06
N GLY A 222 1.92 23.89 -27.49
CA GLY A 222 3.14 24.68 -27.22
C GLY A 222 2.92 25.88 -26.29
N ALA A 223 1.86 25.88 -25.48
CA ALA A 223 1.61 26.95 -24.51
C ALA A 223 2.72 27.04 -23.46
N SER A 224 3.09 28.26 -23.03
CA SER A 224 4.13 28.46 -21.99
C SER A 224 3.61 28.20 -20.58
N ASP A 225 4.51 28.03 -19.62
CA ASP A 225 4.18 27.87 -18.20
C ASP A 225 3.33 29.02 -17.64
N GLU A 226 3.52 30.25 -18.13
CA GLU A 226 2.68 31.41 -17.80
C GLU A 226 1.25 31.23 -18.32
N GLU A 227 1.08 30.74 -19.54
CA GLU A 227 -0.22 30.48 -20.16
C GLU A 227 -0.94 29.31 -19.47
N ILE A 228 -0.21 28.24 -19.16
CA ILE A 228 -0.69 27.08 -18.38
C ILE A 228 -1.14 27.54 -16.99
N ARG A 229 -0.35 28.35 -16.28
CA ARG A 229 -0.73 28.95 -14.99
C ARG A 229 -1.92 29.90 -15.11
N ALA A 230 -2.02 30.71 -16.16
CA ALA A 230 -3.14 31.61 -16.36
C ALA A 230 -4.45 30.84 -16.62
N ALA A 231 -4.39 29.80 -17.46
CA ALA A 231 -5.49 28.90 -17.74
C ALA A 231 -5.95 28.14 -16.49
N PHE A 232 -5.01 27.58 -15.71
CA PHE A 232 -5.30 26.95 -14.43
C PHE A 232 -6.05 27.88 -13.48
N HIS A 233 -5.57 29.11 -13.24
CA HIS A 233 -6.27 30.07 -12.38
C HIS A 233 -7.67 30.45 -12.90
N GLN A 234 -7.87 30.49 -14.23
CA GLN A 234 -9.19 30.75 -14.81
C GLN A 234 -10.13 29.55 -14.62
N GLN A 235 -9.61 28.33 -14.77
CA GLN A 235 -10.40 27.11 -14.73
C GLN A 235 -10.70 26.66 -13.29
N VAL A 236 -9.76 26.83 -12.36
CA VAL A 236 -10.00 26.70 -10.90
C VAL A 236 -11.14 27.61 -10.47
N LYS A 237 -11.16 28.88 -10.90
CA LYS A 237 -12.25 29.81 -10.55
C LYS A 237 -13.61 29.27 -10.97
N ARG A 238 -13.72 28.65 -12.15
CA ARG A 238 -14.98 28.05 -12.68
C ARG A 238 -15.34 26.73 -12.01
N ALA A 239 -14.35 25.92 -11.63
CA ALA A 239 -14.52 24.58 -11.08
C ALA A 239 -14.64 24.54 -9.55
N HIS A 240 -14.32 25.64 -8.86
CA HIS A 240 -14.28 25.73 -7.40
C HIS A 240 -15.64 25.37 -6.77
N PRO A 241 -15.71 24.50 -5.75
CA PRO A 241 -16.98 24.04 -5.16
C PRO A 241 -17.85 25.17 -4.56
N ASP A 242 -17.27 26.32 -4.23
CA ASP A 242 -18.02 27.50 -3.78
C ASP A 242 -18.79 28.20 -4.92
N GLN A 243 -18.55 27.85 -6.19
CA GLN A 243 -19.36 28.31 -7.33
C GLN A 243 -20.51 27.34 -7.62
N GLN A 244 -21.63 27.91 -8.07
CA GLN A 244 -22.87 27.19 -8.38
C GLN A 244 -22.74 26.16 -9.52
N SER A 245 -21.65 26.22 -10.31
CA SER A 245 -21.28 25.25 -11.35
C SER A 245 -20.07 24.38 -11.01
N GLY A 246 -19.44 24.60 -9.85
CA GLY A 246 -18.22 23.92 -9.45
C GLY A 246 -18.47 22.65 -8.63
N SER A 247 -17.47 21.78 -8.57
CA SER A 247 -17.53 20.54 -7.79
C SER A 247 -16.13 20.11 -7.37
N LYS A 248 -16.03 19.34 -6.28
CA LYS A 248 -14.74 18.82 -5.81
C LYS A 248 -14.03 17.98 -6.89
N SER A 249 -14.77 17.18 -7.65
CA SER A 249 -14.23 16.38 -8.74
C SER A 249 -13.78 17.22 -9.94
N ALA A 250 -14.50 18.28 -10.31
CA ALA A 250 -14.08 19.21 -11.35
C ALA A 250 -12.80 19.97 -10.94
N PHE A 251 -12.71 20.39 -9.67
CA PHE A 251 -11.52 21.02 -9.13
C PHE A 251 -10.31 20.06 -9.15
N GLN A 252 -10.46 18.83 -8.63
CA GLN A 252 -9.39 17.82 -8.64
C GLN A 252 -8.89 17.51 -10.06
N LEU A 253 -9.81 17.40 -11.03
CA LEU A 253 -9.49 17.13 -12.44
C LEU A 253 -8.70 18.30 -13.09
N VAL A 254 -8.98 19.54 -12.71
CA VAL A 254 -8.22 20.73 -13.14
C VAL A 254 -6.84 20.80 -12.47
N THR A 255 -6.74 20.45 -11.18
CA THR A 255 -5.46 20.40 -10.45
C THR A 255 -4.53 19.33 -11.00
N GLY A 256 -4.99 18.09 -11.15
CA GLY A 256 -4.17 17.02 -11.72
C GLY A 256 -3.77 17.27 -13.18
N ALA A 257 -4.58 18.00 -13.95
CA ALA A 257 -4.19 18.46 -15.28
C ALA A 257 -3.09 19.54 -15.26
N TYR A 258 -3.07 20.41 -14.26
CA TYR A 258 -2.02 21.42 -14.09
C TYR A 258 -0.70 20.79 -13.62
N GLU A 259 -0.76 19.93 -12.59
CA GLU A 259 0.41 19.19 -12.07
C GLU A 259 1.07 18.38 -13.20
N ARG A 260 0.28 17.65 -13.99
CA ARG A 260 0.79 16.87 -15.13
C ARG A 260 1.56 17.69 -16.18
N LEU A 261 1.27 18.99 -16.30
CA LEU A 261 1.94 19.89 -17.24
C LEU A 261 3.08 20.70 -16.59
N GLN A 262 3.26 20.60 -15.27
CA GLN A 262 4.42 21.13 -14.55
C GLN A 262 5.60 20.15 -14.54
N ASP A 263 5.35 18.85 -14.72
CA ASP A 263 6.38 17.80 -14.82
C ASP A 263 7.01 17.69 -16.24
N GLU A 264 7.32 18.82 -16.88
CA GLU A 264 8.08 18.92 -18.15
C GLU A 264 9.38 19.73 -17.96
#